data_AF-A0A3D8PVX2-F1
#
_entry.id   AF-A0A3D8PVX2-F1
#
_cell.length_a   1.000
_cell.length_b   1.000
_cell.length_c   1.000
_cell.angle_alpha   90.00
_cell.angle_beta   90.00
_cell.angle_gamma   90.00
#
_symmetry.space_group_name_H-M   'P 1'
#
loop_
_entity.id
_entity.type
_entity.pdbx_description
1 polymer ?
#
loop_
_entity_poly.entity_id
_entity_poly.type
_entity_poly.pdbx_seq_one_letter_code
_entity_poly.pdbx_strand_id
1 'polypeptide(L)' 'MMQILPTVFPIFLFIIGLIIMITCLRRISIQNYFKHFNKNIWIFIIFFGSIIGQLMYLAMEGDESN' A
#
# COMPACT_ATOMS: atom_id res chain seq x y z
N MET A 1 -12.60 -3.22 -27.82
CA MET A 1 -11.20 -3.21 -27.34
C MET A 1 -10.79 -1.90 -26.64
N MET A 2 -11.71 -1.00 -26.27
CA MET A 2 -11.39 0.30 -25.62
C MET A 2 -11.76 0.39 -24.12
N GLN A 3 -12.23 -0.69 -23.49
CA GLN A 3 -12.70 -0.65 -22.08
C GLN A 3 -11.81 -1.42 -21.10
N ILE A 4 -10.72 -2.04 -21.56
CA ILE A 4 -9.87 -2.88 -20.70
C ILE A 4 -8.89 -2.03 -19.89
N LEU A 5 -8.45 -0.90 -20.45
CA LEU A 5 -7.52 0.03 -19.80
C LEU A 5 -7.96 0.50 -18.39
N PRO A 6 -9.21 0.99 -18.20
CA PRO A 6 -9.66 1.48 -16.89
C PRO A 6 -9.82 0.37 -15.84
N THR A 7 -10.01 -0.89 -16.25
CA THR A 7 -10.14 -2.03 -15.31
C THR A 7 -8.78 -2.61 -14.92
N VAL A 8 -7.81 -2.62 -15.84
CA VAL A 8 -6.47 -3.18 -15.58
C VAL A 8 -5.60 -2.21 -14.79
N PHE A 9 -5.79 -0.90 -14.98
CA PHE A 9 -5.03 0.13 -14.27
C PHE A 9 -5.11 0.06 -12.73
N PRO A 10 -6.30 -0.06 -12.09
CA PRO A 10 -6.39 -0.18 -10.63
C PRO A 10 -5.78 -1.50 -10.12
N ILE A 11 -5.95 -2.60 -10.85
CA ILE A 11 -5.36 -3.91 -10.51
C ILE A 11 -3.82 -3.81 -10.54
N PHE A 12 -3.27 -3.15 -11.55
CA PHE A 12 -1.83 -2.93 -11.67
C PHE A 12 -1.28 -2.06 -10.54
N LEU A 13 -1.98 -0.96 -10.19
CA LEU A 13 -1.63 -0.12 -9.04
C LEU A 13 -1.69 -0.89 -7.72
N PHE A 14 -2.68 -1.76 -7.53
CA PHE A 14 -2.80 -2.61 -6.36
C PHE A 14 -1.62 -3.58 -6.22
N ILE A 15 -1.23 -4.23 -7.33
CA ILE A 15 -0.06 -5.13 -7.37
C ILE A 15 1.22 -4.36 -7.04
N ILE A 16 1.41 -3.16 -7.60
CA ILE A 16 2.56 -2.30 -7.28
C ILE A 16 2.57 -1.96 -5.79
N GLY A 17 1.42 -1.58 -5.22
CA GLY A 17 1.28 -1.29 -3.79
C GLY A 17 1.72 -2.46 -2.92
N LEU A 18 1.31 -3.68 -3.26
CA LEU A 18 1.73 -4.90 -2.56
C LEU A 18 3.24 -5.14 -2.69
N ILE A 19 3.82 -4.98 -3.87
CA ILE A 19 5.27 -5.16 -4.09
C ILE A 19 6.07 -4.15 -3.25
N ILE A 20 5.62 -2.88 -3.22
CA ILE A 20 6.26 -1.83 -2.41
C ILE A 20 6.17 -2.18 -0.93
N MET A 21 4.99 -2.59 -0.44
CA MET A 21 4.79 -2.99 0.95
C MET A 21 5.74 -4.14 1.34
N ILE A 22 5.80 -5.21 0.53
CA ILE A 22 6.68 -6.36 0.76
C ILE A 22 8.16 -5.94 0.73
N THR A 23 8.56 -5.08 -0.21
CA THR A 23 9.93 -4.60 -0.33
C THR A 23 10.34 -3.77 0.89
N CYS A 24 9.46 -2.89 1.37
CA CYS A 24 9.65 -2.10 2.58
C CYS A 24 9.78 -3.01 3.81
N LEU A 25 8.89 -4.01 3.96
CA LEU A 25 8.95 -4.98 5.06
C LEU A 25 10.25 -5.79 5.03
N ARG A 26 10.67 -6.26 3.85
CA ARG A 26 11.91 -7.01 3.66
C ARG A 26 13.12 -6.15 4.00
N ARG A 27 13.15 -4.88 3.57
CA ARG A 27 14.24 -3.95 3.86
C ARG A 27 14.36 -3.66 5.36
N ILE A 28 13.23 -3.48 6.05
CA ILE A 28 13.17 -3.35 7.53
C ILE A 28 13.57 -4.63 8.24
N SER A 29 13.25 -5.79 7.68
CA SER A 29 13.64 -7.06 8.29
C SER A 29 15.15 -7.29 8.20
N ILE A 30 15.79 -6.83 7.12
CA ILE A 30 17.23 -6.95 6.88
C ILE A 30 18.01 -5.84 7.61
N GLN A 31 17.42 -4.66 7.81
CA GLN A 31 18.04 -3.60 8.59
C GLN A 31 18.10 -3.97 10.08
N ASN A 32 19.30 -4.25 10.58
CA ASN A 32 19.57 -4.43 12.01
C ASN A 32 19.80 -3.11 12.75
N TYR A 33 20.09 -2.02 12.04
CA TYR A 33 20.33 -0.70 12.62
C TYR A 33 19.29 0.30 12.13
N PHE A 34 18.46 0.76 13.06
CA PHE A 34 17.52 1.87 12.82
C PHE A 34 18.12 3.15 13.37
N LYS A 35 18.37 4.14 12.50
CA LYS A 35 18.89 5.45 12.89
C LYS A 35 17.84 6.30 13.63
N HIS A 36 16.56 6.08 13.31
CA HIS A 36 15.41 6.71 13.97
C HIS A 36 14.26 5.70 14.11
N PHE A 37 13.68 5.66 15.32
CA PHE A 37 12.58 4.79 15.75
C PHE A 37 12.89 3.29 15.80
N ASN A 38 12.17 2.55 16.65
CA ASN A 38 12.28 1.10 16.77
C ASN A 38 11.68 0.39 15.53
N LYS A 39 12.18 -0.82 15.22
CA LYS A 39 11.68 -1.69 14.13
C LYS A 39 10.15 -1.81 14.12
N ASN A 40 9.54 -1.95 15.30
CA ASN A 40 8.08 -2.08 15.45
C ASN A 40 7.32 -0.84 14.95
N ILE A 41 7.86 0.36 15.19
CA ILE A 41 7.22 1.62 14.75
C ILE A 41 7.25 1.72 13.23
N TRP A 42 8.36 1.34 12.60
CA TRP A 42 8.47 1.31 11.15
C TRP A 42 7.51 0.30 10.50
N ILE A 43 7.37 -0.89 11.07
CA ILE A 43 6.38 -1.89 10.62
C ILE A 43 4.97 -1.31 10.73
N PHE A 44 4.65 -0.65 11.84
CA PHE A 44 3.36 0.00 12.06
C PHE A 44 3.07 1.07 10.99
N ILE A 45 4.03 1.95 10.70
CA ILE A 45 3.89 3.00 9.67
C ILE A 45 3.61 2.40 8.30
N ILE A 46 4.33 1.35 7.90
CA ILE A 46 4.12 0.73 6.57
C ILE A 46 2.77 0.02 6.50
N PHE A 47 2.38 -0.66 7.57
CA PHE A 47 1.10 -1.37 7.61
C PHE A 47 -0.07 -0.39 7.57
N PHE A 48 -0.06 0.62 8.44
CA PHE A 48 -1.11 1.65 8.47
C PHE A 48 -1.09 2.53 7.24
N GLY A 49 0.07 2.94 6.73
CA GLY A 49 0.16 3.73 5.50
C GLY A 49 -0.39 2.98 4.28
N SER A 50 -0.09 1.69 4.17
CA SER A 50 -0.58 0.84 3.08
C SER A 50 -2.09 0.58 3.19
N ILE A 51 -2.59 0.26 4.39
CA ILE A 51 -4.00 -0.07 4.62
C ILE A 51 -4.90 1.16 4.61
N ILE A 52 -4.51 2.26 5.25
CA ILE A 52 -5.31 3.51 5.27
C ILE A 52 -5.46 4.05 3.86
N GLY A 53 -4.40 4.06 3.05
CA GLY A 53 -4.48 4.53 1.67
C GLY A 53 -5.48 3.74 0.84
N GLN A 54 -5.49 2.41 0.98
CA GLN A 54 -6.43 1.53 0.29
C GLN A 54 -7.87 1.69 0.81
N LEU A 55 -8.05 1.81 2.13
CA LEU A 55 -9.36 2.02 2.75
C LEU A 55 -9.96 3.37 2.38
N MET A 56 -9.16 4.44 2.33
CA MET A 56 -9.63 5.77 1.92
C MET A 56 -10.10 5.77 0.46
N TYR A 57 -9.35 5.11 -0.42
CA TYR A 57 -9.77 4.94 -1.82
C TYR A 57 -11.10 4.19 -1.92
N LEU A 58 -11.22 3.05 -1.22
CA LEU A 58 -12.46 2.27 -1.19
C LEU A 58 -13.64 3.07 -0.60
N ALA A 59 -13.40 3.86 0.45
CA ALA A 59 -14.42 4.68 1.09
C ALA A 59 -14.92 5.80 0.16
N MET A 60 -14.04 6.42 -0.61
CA MET A 60 -14.41 7.46 -1.59
C MET A 60 -15.20 6.88 -2.77
N GLU A 61 -14.82 5.70 -3.26
CA GLU A 61 -15.55 5.05 -4.37
C GLU A 61 -16.92 4.50 -3.92
N GLY A 62 -17.06 4.16 -2.63
CA GLY A 62 -18.36 3.76 -2.04
C GLY A 62 -19.38 4.90 -1.90
N ASP A 63 -18.94 6.15 -1.92
CA ASP A 63 -19.82 7.34 -1.77
C ASP A 63 -20.38 7.83 -3.11
N GLU A 64 -19.70 7.56 -4.24
CA GLU A 64 -20.21 7.89 -5.59
C GLU A 64 -21.34 6.97 -6.09
N SER A 65 -21.72 5.93 -5.32
CA SER A 65 -22.79 4.99 -5.67
C SER A 65 -24.15 5.30 -5.00
N ASN A 66 -24.37 6.51 -4.46
CA ASN A 66 -25.67 7.01 -3.98
C ASN A 66 -26.13 8.25 -4.75
#